data_AF-A0A830EM80-F1
#
_entry.id   AF-A0A830EM80-F1
#
_cell.length_a   1.000
_cell.length_b   1.000
_cell.length_c   1.000
_cell.angle_alpha   90.00
_cell.angle_beta   90.00
_cell.angle_gamma   90.00
#
_symmetry.space_group_name_H-M   'P 1'
#
loop_
_entity.id
_entity.type
_entity.pdbx_description
1 polymer ?
#
loop_
_entity_poly.entity_id
_entity_poly.type
_entity_poly.pdbx_seq_one_letter_code
_entity_poly.pdbx_strand_id
1 'polypeptide(L)'
;MVDSRFVSDRPRLLLAAATAVAAVATAGSLYLSLGLGLTPCRLCWYQRILMYPLVVILGVAAIERRPGVIRTALPLAVPGAAIAAYHSWLQVSQTTCGIGAISCAQIQYRVLGLTVPNLSLVAFVLVTGLVAAAARPSGSQF
;
A
#
# COMPACT_ATOMS: atom_id res chain seq x y z
N MET A 1 -25.97 14.41 17.00
CA MET A 1 -26.12 15.14 15.72
C MET A 1 -24.75 15.14 15.05
N VAL A 2 -24.45 14.13 14.24
CA VAL A 2 -23.19 14.09 13.46
C VAL A 2 -23.35 15.08 12.32
N ASP A 3 -22.43 16.04 12.19
CA ASP A 3 -22.50 17.09 11.17
C ASP A 3 -22.68 16.51 9.77
N SER A 4 -23.71 16.96 9.06
CA SER A 4 -24.01 16.56 7.67
C SER A 4 -22.84 16.83 6.71
N ARG A 5 -21.98 17.80 7.05
CA ARG A 5 -20.72 18.09 6.35
C ARG A 5 -19.71 16.94 6.45
N PHE A 6 -19.67 16.24 7.58
CA PHE A 6 -18.76 15.11 7.81
C PHE A 6 -19.14 13.89 6.97
N VAL A 7 -20.43 13.66 6.75
CA VAL A 7 -20.94 12.59 5.86
C VAL A 7 -20.64 12.91 4.39
N SER A 8 -20.76 14.19 3.99
CA SER A 8 -20.45 14.66 2.63
C SER A 8 -18.96 14.54 2.28
N ASP A 9 -18.06 14.79 3.22
CA ASP A 9 -16.60 14.73 3.01
C ASP A 9 -15.97 13.36 3.34
N ARG A 10 -16.73 12.41 3.91
CA ARG A 10 -16.23 11.07 4.28
C ARG A 10 -15.45 10.34 3.17
N PRO A 11 -15.93 10.20 1.92
CA PRO A 11 -15.17 9.50 0.88
C PRO A 11 -13.86 10.22 0.54
N ARG A 12 -13.86 11.56 0.57
CA ARG A 12 -12.65 12.36 0.36
C ARG A 12 -11.63 12.13 1.46
N LEU A 13 -12.06 12.11 2.72
CA LEU A 13 -11.17 11.86 3.86
C LEU A 13 -10.56 10.45 3.79
N LEU A 14 -11.36 9.44 3.44
CA LEU A 14 -10.89 8.06 3.29
C LEU A 14 -9.86 7.93 2.16
N LEU A 15 -10.11 8.56 1.01
CA LEU A 15 -9.15 8.59 -0.10
C LEU A 15 -7.88 9.38 0.28
N ALA A 16 -8.00 10.50 0.99
CA ALA A 16 -6.85 11.24 1.48
C ALA A 16 -6.01 10.42 2.48
N ALA A 17 -6.66 9.68 3.38
CA ALA A 17 -5.99 8.75 4.28
C ALA A 17 -5.28 7.63 3.51
N ALA A 18 -5.92 7.06 2.48
CA ALA A 18 -5.31 6.04 1.63
C ALA A 18 -4.07 6.57 0.91
N THR A 19 -4.15 7.79 0.38
CA THR A 19 -3.02 8.51 -0.23
C THR A 19 -1.88 8.72 0.77
N ALA A 20 -2.20 9.13 2.00
CA ALA A 20 -1.18 9.34 3.04
C ALA A 20 -0.45 8.03 3.37
N VAL A 21 -1.18 6.91 3.51
CA VAL A 21 -0.57 5.59 3.74
C VAL A 21 0.34 5.20 2.57
N ALA A 22 -0.12 5.34 1.33
CA ALA A 22 0.68 5.04 0.15
C ALA A 22 1.93 5.93 0.04
N ALA A 23 1.80 7.22 0.39
CA ALA A 23 2.90 8.17 0.38
C ALA A 23 3.96 7.84 1.43
N VAL A 24 3.54 7.52 2.66
CA VAL A 24 4.46 7.08 3.74
C VAL A 24 5.17 5.78 3.35
N ALA A 25 4.45 4.81 2.79
CA ALA A 25 5.04 3.56 2.32
C ALA A 25 6.07 3.80 1.20
N THR A 26 5.76 4.68 0.26
CA THR A 26 6.65 5.07 -0.86
C THR A 26 7.89 5.80 -0.35
N ALA A 27 7.71 6.78 0.55
CA ALA A 27 8.80 7.54 1.14
C ALA A 27 9.71 6.65 1.99
N GLY A 28 9.15 5.77 2.82
CA GLY A 28 9.92 4.78 3.59
C GLY A 28 10.72 3.84 2.68
N SER A 29 10.08 3.34 1.62
CA SER A 29 10.74 2.51 0.60
C SER A 29 11.91 3.23 -0.08
N LEU A 30 11.74 4.51 -0.45
CA LEU A 30 12.81 5.33 -1.04
C LEU A 30 13.92 5.63 -0.05
N TYR A 31 13.60 5.93 1.21
CA TYR A 31 14.58 6.19 2.26
C TYR A 31 15.49 4.99 2.52
N LEU A 32 14.94 3.77 2.53
CA LEU A 32 15.76 2.56 2.63
C LEU A 32 16.75 2.44 1.46
N SER A 33 16.36 2.84 0.25
CA SER A 33 17.25 2.78 -0.93
C SER A 33 18.28 3.90 -0.97
N LEU A 34 17.83 5.15 -0.80
CA LEU A 34 18.65 6.35 -1.02
C LEU A 34 19.36 6.81 0.25
N GLY A 35 18.73 6.65 1.41
CA GLY A 35 19.28 7.04 2.70
C GLY A 35 20.21 5.98 3.28
N LEU A 36 19.78 4.71 3.28
CA LEU A 36 20.56 3.60 3.85
C LEU A 36 21.35 2.80 2.79
N GLY A 37 21.23 3.13 1.51
CA GLY A 37 21.93 2.43 0.43
C GLY A 37 21.49 0.97 0.22
N LEU A 38 20.34 0.56 0.74
CA LEU A 38 19.86 -0.81 0.62
C LEU A 38 19.33 -1.08 -0.79
N THR A 39 19.94 -2.04 -1.46
CA THR A 39 19.52 -2.50 -2.78
C THR A 39 18.28 -3.40 -2.65
N PRO A 40 17.15 -3.04 -3.29
CA PRO A 40 15.91 -3.82 -3.20
C PRO A 40 16.04 -5.14 -3.98
N CYS A 41 15.49 -6.21 -3.42
CA CYS A 41 15.33 -7.47 -4.15
C CYS A 41 14.26 -7.35 -5.27
N ARG A 42 14.17 -8.35 -6.15
CA ARG A 42 13.20 -8.35 -7.27
C ARG A 42 11.75 -8.26 -6.80
N LEU A 43 11.38 -8.97 -5.73
CA LEU A 43 10.01 -8.89 -5.17
C LEU A 43 9.70 -7.51 -4.58
N CYS A 44 10.64 -6.88 -3.87
CA CYS A 44 10.49 -5.49 -3.42
C CYS A 44 10.29 -4.52 -4.59
N TRP A 45 10.97 -4.75 -5.71
CA TRP A 45 10.81 -3.96 -6.93
C TRP A 45 9.39 -4.05 -7.50
N TYR A 46 8.80 -5.25 -7.56
CA TYR A 46 7.40 -5.42 -7.96
C TYR A 46 6.44 -4.72 -6.99
N GLN A 47 6.68 -4.80 -5.67
CA GLN A 47 5.88 -4.07 -4.68
C GLN A 47 5.96 -2.55 -4.90
N ARG A 48 7.14 -1.99 -5.25
CA ARG A 48 7.30 -0.55 -5.57
C ARG A 48 6.50 -0.15 -6.81
N ILE A 49 6.57 -0.92 -7.89
CA ILE A 49 5.83 -0.66 -9.14
C ILE A 49 4.32 -0.59 -8.89
N LEU A 50 3.81 -1.39 -7.95
CA LEU A 50 2.39 -1.41 -7.60
C LEU A 50 2.00 -0.31 -6.60
N MET A 51 2.90 0.06 -5.68
CA MET A 51 2.62 1.07 -4.64
C MET A 51 2.77 2.51 -5.15
N TYR A 52 3.80 2.83 -5.93
CA TYR A 52 4.13 4.22 -6.26
C TYR A 52 3.04 4.91 -7.09
N PRO A 53 2.43 4.26 -8.10
CA PRO A 53 1.32 4.87 -8.84
C PRO A 53 0.08 5.13 -7.99
N LEU A 54 -0.15 4.32 -6.94
CA LEU A 54 -1.31 4.49 -6.05
C LEU A 54 -1.29 5.85 -5.32
N VAL A 55 -0.11 6.40 -5.03
CA VAL A 55 0.01 7.74 -4.44
C VAL A 55 -0.65 8.79 -5.33
N VAL A 56 -0.35 8.75 -6.62
CA VAL A 56 -0.88 9.72 -7.60
C VAL A 56 -2.36 9.46 -7.86
N ILE A 57 -2.74 8.20 -8.12
CA ILE A 57 -4.11 7.81 -8.43
C ILE A 57 -5.07 8.19 -7.30
N LEU A 58 -4.72 7.86 -6.06
CA LEU A 58 -5.55 8.16 -4.89
C LEU A 58 -5.51 9.64 -4.52
N GLY A 59 -4.35 10.30 -4.70
CA GLY A 59 -4.21 11.74 -4.46
C GLY A 59 -5.12 12.57 -5.36
N VAL A 60 -5.10 12.28 -6.67
CA VAL A 60 -6.00 12.93 -7.64
C VAL A 60 -7.46 12.63 -7.31
N ALA A 61 -7.80 11.37 -7.02
CA ALA A 61 -9.16 10.99 -6.67
C ALA A 61 -9.68 11.66 -5.38
N ALA A 62 -8.81 11.94 -4.41
CA ALA A 62 -9.15 12.68 -3.20
C ALA A 62 -9.44 14.16 -3.50
N ILE A 63 -8.74 14.78 -4.45
CA ILE A 63 -8.98 16.16 -4.88
C ILE A 63 -10.28 16.25 -5.69
N GLU A 64 -10.47 15.33 -6.65
CA GLU A 64 -11.63 15.30 -7.55
C GLU A 64 -12.89 14.70 -6.91
N ARG A 65 -12.80 14.19 -5.68
CA ARG A 65 -13.89 13.50 -4.95
C ARG A 65 -14.50 12.35 -5.75
N ARG A 66 -13.67 11.52 -6.39
CA ARG A 66 -14.09 10.43 -7.27
C ARG A 66 -14.00 9.06 -6.58
N PRO A 67 -15.07 8.56 -5.93
CA PRO A 67 -15.07 7.23 -5.31
C PRO A 67 -14.94 6.09 -6.32
N GLY A 68 -15.19 6.36 -7.61
CA GLY A 68 -14.98 5.40 -8.71
C GLY A 68 -13.52 4.96 -8.91
N VAL A 69 -12.55 5.62 -8.25
CA VAL A 69 -11.12 5.24 -8.27
C VAL A 69 -10.88 3.81 -7.79
N ILE A 70 -11.82 3.20 -7.08
CA ILE A 70 -11.74 1.79 -6.69
C ILE A 70 -11.45 0.84 -7.86
N ARG A 71 -11.99 1.15 -9.05
CA ARG A 71 -11.80 0.33 -10.26
C ARG A 71 -10.37 0.38 -10.80
N THR A 72 -9.62 1.44 -10.51
CA THR A 72 -8.21 1.58 -10.91
C THR A 72 -7.26 1.23 -9.77
N ALA A 73 -7.63 1.49 -8.52
CA ALA A 73 -6.79 1.21 -7.36
C ALA A 73 -6.75 -0.28 -6.97
N LEU A 74 -7.88 -0.99 -7.01
CA LEU A 74 -7.93 -2.42 -6.64
C LEU A 74 -7.02 -3.31 -7.50
N PRO A 75 -7.00 -3.18 -8.84
CA PRO A 75 -6.12 -3.98 -9.70
C PRO A 75 -4.63 -3.81 -9.38
N LEU A 76 -4.22 -2.71 -8.74
CA LEU A 76 -2.83 -2.49 -8.31
C LEU A 76 -2.63 -2.96 -6.87
N ALA A 77 -3.55 -2.63 -5.96
CA ALA A 77 -3.41 -2.89 -4.54
C ALA A 77 -3.52 -4.38 -4.19
N VAL A 78 -4.42 -5.13 -4.85
CA VAL A 78 -4.65 -6.56 -4.56
C VAL A 78 -3.44 -7.42 -4.96
N PRO A 79 -2.88 -7.31 -6.19
CA PRO A 79 -1.63 -8.00 -6.51
C PRO A 79 -0.47 -7.56 -5.63
N GLY A 80 -0.41 -6.28 -5.25
CA GLY A 80 0.60 -5.76 -4.33
C GLY A 80 0.57 -6.46 -2.97
N ALA A 81 -0.63 -6.61 -2.40
CA ALA A 81 -0.85 -7.37 -1.17
C ALA A 81 -0.46 -8.84 -1.33
N ALA A 82 -0.83 -9.49 -2.42
CA ALA A 82 -0.49 -10.89 -2.67
C ALA A 82 1.03 -11.11 -2.76
N ILE A 83 1.75 -10.24 -3.48
CA ILE A 83 3.21 -10.30 -3.59
C ILE A 83 3.87 -10.02 -2.23
N ALA A 84 3.34 -9.08 -1.44
CA ALA A 84 3.84 -8.79 -0.10
C ALA A 84 3.64 -9.96 0.87
N ALA A 85 2.48 -10.62 0.84
CA ALA A 85 2.21 -11.83 1.62
C ALA A 85 3.13 -12.98 1.22
N TYR A 86 3.32 -13.20 -0.08
CA TYR A 86 4.27 -14.21 -0.57
C TYR A 86 5.71 -13.91 -0.14
N HIS A 87 6.13 -12.64 -0.21
CA HIS A 87 7.46 -12.24 0.24
C HIS A 87 7.65 -12.42 1.76
N SER A 88 6.63 -12.10 2.56
CA SER A 88 6.63 -12.37 4.00
C SER A 88 6.80 -13.86 4.29
N TRP A 89 6.03 -14.71 3.58
CA TRP A 89 6.13 -16.16 3.71
C TRP A 89 7.52 -16.68 3.35
N LEU A 90 8.13 -16.19 2.26
CA LEU A 90 9.50 -16.54 1.87
C LEU A 90 10.54 -16.21 2.94
N GLN A 91 10.38 -15.10 3.66
CA GLN A 91 11.27 -14.73 4.76
C GLN A 91 11.11 -15.66 5.97
N VAL A 92 9.93 -16.22 6.19
CA VAL A 92 9.69 -17.17 7.30
C VAL A 92 10.17 -18.58 6.93
N SER A 93 9.94 -19.01 5.69
CA SER A 93 10.33 -20.34 5.21
C SER A 93 11.84 -20.51 5.01
N GLN A 94 12.61 -19.41 5.08
CA GLN A 94 14.08 -19.39 4.93
C GLN A 94 14.55 -20.13 3.67
N THR A 95 13.72 -20.20 2.63
CA THR A 95 14.06 -20.93 1.40
C THR A 95 15.23 -20.22 0.72
N THR A 96 16.41 -20.82 0.79
CA THR A 96 17.69 -20.26 0.32
C THR A 96 17.87 -20.32 -1.20
N CYS A 97 16.92 -20.89 -1.94
CA CYS A 97 16.96 -20.94 -3.40
C CYS A 97 16.60 -19.57 -3.99
N GLY A 98 17.58 -18.67 -4.08
CA GLY A 98 17.41 -17.32 -4.62
C GLY A 98 17.70 -17.25 -6.13
N ILE A 99 16.75 -16.73 -6.92
CA ILE A 99 16.96 -16.40 -8.34
C ILE A 99 17.24 -14.89 -8.47
N GLY A 100 18.50 -14.48 -8.49
CA GLY A 100 18.95 -13.09 -8.71
C GLY A 100 20.16 -12.70 -7.85
N ALA A 101 20.69 -11.48 -8.08
CA ALA A 101 21.89 -10.97 -7.38
C ALA A 101 21.69 -10.77 -5.86
N ILE A 102 20.46 -10.58 -5.39
CA ILE A 102 20.09 -10.41 -3.98
C ILE A 102 18.91 -11.33 -3.65
N SER A 103 19.05 -12.16 -2.62
CA SER A 103 18.01 -13.11 -2.21
C SER A 103 16.81 -12.39 -1.58
N CYS A 104 15.60 -12.76 -2.02
CA CYS A 104 14.35 -12.26 -1.46
C CYS A 104 14.01 -12.90 -0.10
N ALA A 105 14.64 -14.02 0.26
CA ALA A 105 14.41 -14.67 1.55
C ALA A 105 15.25 -14.04 2.68
N GLN A 106 16.29 -13.27 2.34
CA GLN A 106 17.18 -12.64 3.32
C GLN A 106 16.53 -11.39 3.93
N ILE A 107 16.59 -11.30 5.26
CA ILE A 107 16.08 -10.14 6.00
C ILE A 107 17.19 -9.08 6.03
N GLN A 108 17.07 -8.09 5.16
CA GLN A 108 18.07 -7.00 5.06
C GLN A 108 17.90 -5.96 6.19
N TYR A 109 16.67 -5.64 6.58
CA TYR A 109 16.38 -4.60 7.57
C TYR A 109 15.02 -4.81 8.24
N ARG A 110 14.88 -4.30 9.47
CA ARG A 110 13.62 -4.28 10.23
C ARG A 110 13.32 -2.86 10.69
N VAL A 111 12.09 -2.40 10.46
CA VAL A 111 11.61 -1.10 10.93
C VAL A 111 10.50 -1.37 11.95
N LEU A 112 10.65 -0.85 13.16
CA LEU A 112 9.72 -1.10 14.28
C LEU A 112 9.50 -2.60 14.57
N GLY A 113 10.55 -3.41 14.42
CA GLY A 113 10.50 -4.88 14.59
C GLY A 113 9.88 -5.65 13.40
N LEU A 114 9.22 -4.97 12.47
CA LEU A 114 8.62 -5.56 11.28
C LEU A 114 9.61 -5.61 10.11
N THR A 115 9.54 -6.65 9.30
CA THR A 115 10.32 -6.74 8.06
C THR A 115 9.71 -5.82 6.99
N VAL A 116 10.53 -5.42 6.03
CA VAL A 116 10.10 -4.60 4.88
C VAL A 116 8.85 -5.15 4.17
N PRO A 117 8.72 -6.45 3.84
CA PRO A 117 7.50 -6.96 3.22
C PRO A 117 6.28 -6.97 4.14
N ASN A 118 6.45 -7.09 5.46
CA ASN A 118 5.30 -7.00 6.38
C ASN A 118 4.74 -5.57 6.42
N LEU A 119 5.62 -4.57 6.38
CA LEU A 119 5.20 -3.16 6.32
C LEU A 119 4.47 -2.84 5.02
N SER A 120 4.96 -3.33 3.89
CA SER A 120 4.28 -3.14 2.60
C SER A 120 2.94 -3.89 2.54
N LEU A 121 2.85 -5.09 3.13
CA LEU A 121 1.60 -5.83 3.25
C LEU A 121 0.55 -5.04 4.04
N VAL A 122 0.92 -4.50 5.20
CA VAL A 122 0.03 -3.64 6.00
C VAL A 122 -0.41 -2.43 5.19
N ALA A 123 0.51 -1.77 4.48
CA ALA A 123 0.17 -0.62 3.64
C ALA A 123 -0.84 -0.98 2.53
N PHE A 124 -0.63 -2.07 1.80
CA PHE A 124 -1.56 -2.50 0.75
C PHE A 124 -2.93 -2.90 1.28
N VAL A 125 -2.99 -3.56 2.44
CA VAL A 125 -4.25 -3.92 3.11
C VAL A 125 -5.00 -2.66 3.55
N LEU A 126 -4.30 -1.70 4.17
CA LEU A 126 -4.89 -0.43 4.59
C LEU A 126 -5.42 0.37 3.40
N VAL A 127 -4.63 0.50 2.32
CA VAL A 127 -5.06 1.18 1.09
C VAL A 127 -6.29 0.49 0.51
N THR A 128 -6.28 -0.83 0.39
CA THR A 128 -7.41 -1.61 -0.13
C THR A 128 -8.67 -1.40 0.72
N GLY A 129 -8.55 -1.49 2.05
CA GLY A 129 -9.66 -1.29 2.98
C GLY A 129 -10.24 0.12 2.94
N LEU A 130 -9.39 1.14 2.88
CA LEU A 130 -9.80 2.55 2.81
C LEU A 130 -10.49 2.88 1.48
N VAL A 131 -9.95 2.38 0.36
CA VAL A 131 -10.56 2.56 -0.96
C VAL A 131 -11.90 1.81 -1.05
N ALA A 132 -11.96 0.57 -0.55
CA ALA A 132 -13.21 -0.19 -0.47
C ALA A 132 -14.25 0.53 0.40
N ALA A 133 -13.86 1.07 1.54
CA ALA A 133 -14.74 1.84 2.42
C ALA A 133 -15.23 3.14 1.77
N ALA A 134 -14.38 3.82 0.99
CA ALA A 134 -14.75 5.04 0.27
C ALA A 134 -15.74 4.80 -0.88
N ALA A 135 -15.72 3.59 -1.46
CA ALA A 135 -16.60 3.19 -2.56
C ALA A 135 -17.93 2.59 -2.10
N ARG A 136 -18.08 2.23 -0.81
CA ARG A 136 -19.36 1.74 -0.30
C ARG A 136 -20.40 2.87 -0.42
N PRO A 137 -21.52 2.64 -1.12
CA PRO A 137 -22.59 3.63 -1.14
C PRO A 137 -23.04 3.85 0.31
N SER A 138 -23.10 5.12 0.72
CA SER A 138 -23.70 5.54 1.99
C SER A 138 -25.20 5.24 1.95
N GLY A 139 -25.57 3.96 2.05
CA GLY A 139 -26.94 3.47 2.03
C GLY A 139 -27.41 3.16 3.45
N SER A 140 -28.07 4.13 4.08
CA SER A 140 -29.22 3.94 4.98
C SER A 140 -29.68 5.31 5.49
N GLN A 141 -30.28 6.09 4.58
CA GLN A 141 -31.30 7.07 4.97
C GLN A 141 -32.50 6.79 4.06
N PHE A 142 -33.23 5.74 4.42
CA PHE A 142 -34.68 5.74 4.21
C PHE A 142 -35.29 6.70 5.23
#